data_AF-A0A8T3RML1-F1
#
_entry.id   AF-A0A8T3RML1-F1
#
_cell.length_a   1.000
_cell.length_b   1.000
_cell.length_c   1.000
_cell.angle_alpha   90.00
_cell.angle_beta   90.00
_cell.angle_gamma   90.00
#
_symmetry.space_group_name_H-M   'P 1'
#
loop_
_entity.id
_entity.type
_entity.pdbx_description
1 polymer ?
#
loop_
_entity_poly.entity_id
_entity_poly.type
_entity_poly.pdbx_seq_one_letter_code
_entity_poly.pdbx_strand_id
1 'polypeptide(L)'
;METQCNAGRMEFHGLGARRVVGKFDGGRISSDGGSLLLREVEERRHILKRLAGCFIDHRDGELIEHTVESLIKQRVYGMALGYEDLNDHDTLRHDALLGLLGEKEDPSGAGRRRETDQGKALAGKSTLNRLELTPEKAD
;
A
#
# COMPACT_ATOMS: atom_id res chain seq x y z
N MET A 1 -0.44 29.05 28.77
CA MET A 1 -0.68 27.64 28.43
C MET A 1 0.26 27.31 27.29
N GLU A 2 1.43 26.76 27.61
CA GLU A 2 2.34 26.25 26.58
C GLU A 2 1.80 24.90 26.12
N THR A 3 1.29 24.83 24.89
CA THR A 3 1.04 23.55 24.25
C THR A 3 2.40 22.92 23.97
N GLN A 4 2.71 21.79 24.60
CA GLN A 4 3.83 20.94 24.21
C GLN A 4 3.55 20.40 22.80
N CYS A 5 3.89 21.21 21.80
CA CYS A 5 3.59 20.91 20.41
C CYS A 5 4.71 20.04 19.84
N ASN A 6 4.38 18.75 19.71
CA ASN A 6 4.86 17.75 18.76
C ASN A 6 6.34 17.37 18.83
N ALA A 7 6.60 16.09 19.15
CA ALA A 7 7.88 15.47 18.86
C ALA A 7 8.24 15.72 17.38
N GLY A 8 9.41 16.30 17.11
CA GLY A 8 9.82 16.66 15.74
C GLY A 8 9.94 15.47 14.78
N ARG A 9 9.82 14.24 15.30
CA ARG A 9 9.80 12.98 14.56
C ARG A 9 8.87 11.99 15.25
N MET A 10 8.21 11.18 14.45
CA MET A 10 7.46 10.00 14.91
C MET A 10 8.03 8.75 14.24
N GLU A 11 8.35 7.72 15.01
CA GLU A 11 8.87 6.45 14.48
C GLU A 11 7.76 5.41 14.38
N PHE A 12 7.77 4.66 13.28
CA PHE A 12 6.83 3.59 12.99
C PHE A 12 7.60 2.29 12.68
N HIS A 13 6.89 1.16 12.60
CA HIS A 13 7.49 -0.11 12.18
C HIS A 13 8.20 0.05 10.84
N GLY A 14 9.38 -0.55 10.72
CA GLY A 14 10.18 -0.49 9.51
C GLY A 14 9.53 -1.19 8.31
N LEU A 15 10.05 -0.91 7.12
CA LEU A 15 9.76 -1.65 5.89
C LEU A 15 11.04 -2.42 5.51
N GLY A 16 11.07 -3.71 5.85
CA GLY A 16 12.32 -4.48 5.83
C GLY A 16 13.39 -3.80 6.69
N ALA A 17 14.57 -3.56 6.11
CA ALA A 17 15.67 -2.85 6.79
C ALA A 17 15.50 -1.31 6.82
N ARG A 18 14.47 -0.75 6.18
CA ARG A 18 14.28 0.70 6.09
C ARG A 18 13.48 1.22 7.28
N ARG A 19 13.93 2.33 7.87
CA ARG A 19 13.20 3.05 8.91
C ARG A 19 12.07 3.87 8.31
N VAL A 20 10.92 3.84 8.97
CA VAL A 20 9.77 4.71 8.64
C VAL A 20 9.68 5.79 9.71
N VAL A 21 9.82 7.05 9.27
CA VAL A 21 9.83 8.21 10.17
C VAL A 21 8.93 9.29 9.60
N GLY A 22 7.90 9.67 10.35
CA GLY A 22 7.13 10.88 10.10
C GLY A 22 7.97 12.11 10.43
N LYS A 23 8.21 12.97 9.43
CA LYS A 23 8.88 14.25 9.57
C LYS A 23 7.96 15.36 9.09
N PHE A 24 8.07 16.53 9.71
CA PHE A 24 7.25 17.71 9.41
C PHE A 24 8.06 18.77 8.63
N ASP A 25 8.97 18.31 7.76
CA ASP A 25 9.90 19.15 6.96
C ASP A 25 9.49 19.29 5.48
N GLY A 26 8.34 18.75 5.08
CA GLY A 26 7.78 18.90 3.74
C GLY A 26 8.37 17.99 2.66
N GLY A 27 9.04 16.88 3.05
CA GLY A 27 9.62 15.90 2.12
C GLY A 27 8.62 15.18 1.19
N ARG A 28 8.51 13.85 1.26
CA ARG A 28 7.43 13.13 0.56
C ARG A 28 6.13 13.35 1.33
N ILE A 29 5.19 14.07 0.73
CA ILE A 29 3.92 14.46 1.36
C ILE A 29 2.82 13.50 0.92
N SER A 30 1.96 13.12 1.86
CA SER A 30 0.71 12.42 1.63
C SER A 30 -0.38 13.01 2.53
N SER A 31 -1.61 13.07 2.03
CA SER A 31 -2.78 13.50 2.81
C SER A 31 -3.28 12.42 3.76
N ASP A 32 -2.85 11.17 3.55
CA ASP A 32 -3.33 9.99 4.29
C ASP A 32 -2.41 9.60 5.43
N GLY A 33 -1.68 10.55 6.04
CA GLY A 33 -0.68 10.29 7.09
C GLY A 33 -1.17 9.42 8.25
N GLY A 34 -2.46 9.54 8.61
CA GLY A 34 -3.09 8.73 9.66
C GLY A 34 -3.16 7.23 9.34
N SER A 35 -3.07 6.84 8.06
CA SER A 35 -3.07 5.45 7.61
C SER A 35 -1.90 4.62 8.15
N LEU A 36 -0.80 5.26 8.58
CA LEU A 36 0.30 4.59 9.27
C LEU A 36 -0.19 3.83 10.51
N LEU A 37 -1.20 4.35 11.22
CA LEU A 37 -1.78 3.68 12.37
C LEU A 37 -2.49 2.37 11.98
N LEU A 38 -3.08 2.30 10.78
CA LEU A 38 -3.67 1.07 10.26
C LEU A 38 -2.59 0.03 9.97
N ARG A 39 -1.46 0.46 9.39
CA ARG A 39 -0.29 -0.41 9.19
C ARG A 39 0.29 -0.89 10.51
N GLU A 40 0.39 -0.02 11.52
CA GLU A 40 0.83 -0.41 12.87
C GLU A 40 -0.05 -1.49 13.51
N VAL A 41 -1.35 -1.49 13.22
CA VAL A 41 -2.27 -2.55 13.65
C VAL A 41 -2.02 -3.82 12.86
N GLU A 42 -1.88 -3.74 11.54
CA GLU A 42 -1.60 -4.89 10.69
C GLU A 42 -0.26 -5.57 11.02
N GLU A 43 0.80 -4.80 11.27
CA GLU A 43 2.10 -5.36 11.64
C GLU A 43 2.08 -6.09 13.00
N ARG A 44 1.15 -5.71 13.90
CA ARG A 44 0.98 -6.39 15.20
C ARG A 44 0.00 -7.57 15.16
N ARG A 45 -0.93 -7.59 14.20
CA ARG A 45 -2.07 -8.52 14.20
C ARG A 45 -2.11 -9.46 13.00
N HIS A 46 -1.43 -9.10 11.92
CA HIS A 46 -1.31 -9.85 10.66
C HIS A 46 -2.68 -10.27 10.09
N ILE A 47 -3.69 -9.39 10.19
CA ILE A 47 -5.06 -9.69 9.76
C ILE A 47 -5.08 -9.84 8.24
N LEU A 48 -4.52 -8.87 7.53
CA LEU A 48 -4.50 -8.83 6.07
C LEU A 48 -3.55 -9.89 5.49
N LYS A 49 -2.41 -10.12 6.15
CA LYS A 49 -1.52 -11.24 5.79
C LYS A 49 -2.21 -12.60 5.90
N ARG A 50 -2.96 -12.83 6.99
CA ARG A 50 -3.72 -14.07 7.17
C ARG A 50 -4.84 -14.20 6.15
N LEU A 51 -5.55 -13.10 5.87
CA LEU A 51 -6.56 -13.06 4.82
C LEU A 51 -5.96 -13.41 3.45
N ALA A 52 -4.81 -12.84 3.10
CA ALA A 52 -4.11 -13.14 1.86
C ALA A 52 -3.67 -14.61 1.77
N GLY A 53 -3.29 -15.22 2.89
CA GLY A 53 -2.96 -16.65 2.97
C GLY A 53 -4.13 -17.59 2.67
N CYS A 54 -5.37 -17.10 2.63
CA CYS A 54 -6.54 -17.88 2.21
C CYS A 54 -6.70 -17.98 0.68
N PHE A 55 -5.90 -17.22 -0.09
CA PHE A 55 -5.98 -17.21 -1.55
C PHE A 55 -4.99 -18.19 -2.17
N ILE A 56 -5.40 -18.83 -3.26
CA ILE A 56 -4.51 -19.54 -4.17
C ILE A 56 -4.26 -18.61 -5.36
N ASP A 57 -3.02 -18.18 -5.54
CA ASP A 57 -2.65 -17.32 -6.67
C ASP A 57 -2.32 -18.19 -7.89
N HIS A 58 -3.26 -18.28 -8.83
CA HIS A 58 -3.11 -19.07 -10.05
C HIS A 58 -2.32 -18.35 -11.15
N ARG A 59 -1.90 -17.10 -10.93
CA ARG A 59 -1.12 -16.32 -11.90
C ARG A 59 0.30 -16.88 -12.01
N ASP A 60 0.92 -16.70 -13.17
CA ASP A 60 2.33 -17.04 -13.36
C ASP A 60 3.21 -16.19 -12.42
N GLY A 61 3.92 -16.87 -11.51
CA GLY A 61 4.77 -16.26 -10.48
C GLY A 61 5.81 -15.29 -11.02
N GLU A 62 6.37 -15.56 -12.20
CA GLU A 62 7.42 -14.74 -12.82
C GLU A 62 6.87 -13.41 -13.41
N LEU A 63 5.55 -13.29 -13.51
CA LEU A 63 4.85 -12.11 -14.01
C LEU A 63 4.19 -11.29 -12.88
N ILE A 64 4.28 -11.74 -11.62
CA ILE A 64 3.65 -11.06 -10.48
C ILE A 64 4.51 -9.90 -9.99
N GLU A 65 4.06 -8.67 -10.24
CA GLU A 65 4.63 -7.46 -9.61
C GLU A 65 3.83 -7.00 -8.36
N HIS A 66 2.60 -7.51 -8.20
CA HIS A 66 1.77 -7.27 -7.03
C HIS A 66 1.23 -8.60 -6.51
N THR A 67 1.81 -9.06 -5.41
CA THR A 67 1.34 -10.23 -4.68
C THR A 67 -0.10 -10.02 -4.21
N VAL A 68 -0.85 -11.11 -3.99
CA VAL A 68 -2.20 -11.04 -3.43
C VAL A 68 -2.22 -10.26 -2.13
N GLU A 69 -1.25 -10.49 -1.24
CA GLU A 69 -1.12 -9.75 0.02
C GLU A 69 -1.00 -8.24 -0.21
N SER A 70 -0.14 -7.81 -1.15
CA SER A 70 0.05 -6.39 -1.47
C SER A 70 -1.23 -5.76 -2.02
N LEU A 71 -1.96 -6.47 -2.88
CA LEU A 71 -3.22 -6.00 -3.45
C LEU A 71 -4.33 -5.91 -2.39
N ILE A 72 -4.46 -6.92 -1.51
CA ILE A 72 -5.42 -6.93 -0.40
C ILE A 72 -5.11 -5.79 0.58
N LYS A 73 -3.84 -5.60 0.95
CA LYS A 73 -3.41 -4.48 1.78
C LYS A 73 -3.80 -3.15 1.15
N GLN A 74 -3.39 -2.91 -0.10
CA GLN A 74 -3.77 -1.70 -0.83
C GLN A 74 -5.28 -1.48 -0.82
N ARG A 75 -6.06 -2.55 -1.02
CA ARG A 75 -7.50 -2.43 -1.13
C ARG A 75 -8.18 -2.12 0.20
N VAL A 76 -7.86 -2.87 1.25
CA VAL A 76 -8.47 -2.68 2.56
C VAL A 76 -8.09 -1.32 3.15
N TYR A 77 -6.85 -0.86 2.96
CA TYR A 77 -6.47 0.49 3.37
C TYR A 77 -7.18 1.56 2.54
N GLY A 78 -7.34 1.37 1.22
CA GLY A 78 -8.13 2.26 0.38
C GLY A 78 -9.56 2.43 0.91
N MET A 79 -10.24 1.32 1.23
CA MET A 79 -11.59 1.36 1.83
C MET A 79 -11.60 2.09 3.18
N ALA A 80 -10.65 1.79 4.06
CA ALA A 80 -10.55 2.45 5.37
C ALA A 80 -10.30 3.97 5.27
N LEU A 81 -9.73 4.43 4.15
CA LEU A 81 -9.49 5.84 3.84
C LEU A 81 -10.63 6.49 3.02
N GLY A 82 -11.66 5.73 2.67
CA GLY A 82 -12.84 6.22 1.92
C GLY A 82 -12.73 6.08 0.39
N TYR A 83 -11.70 5.40 -0.14
CA TYR A 83 -11.49 5.17 -1.57
C TYR A 83 -12.14 3.87 -2.06
N GLU A 84 -13.46 3.75 -1.86
CA GLU A 84 -14.20 2.50 -2.09
C GLU A 84 -14.47 2.19 -3.56
N ASP A 85 -14.62 3.18 -4.44
CA ASP A 85 -15.08 2.99 -5.83
C ASP A 85 -13.95 2.66 -6.85
N LEU A 86 -12.70 2.53 -6.36
CA LEU A 86 -11.49 2.26 -7.13
C LEU A 86 -11.05 3.34 -8.13
N ASN A 87 -11.80 4.41 -8.38
CA ASN A 87 -11.47 5.35 -9.45
C ASN A 87 -10.18 6.15 -9.14
N ASP A 88 -9.95 6.43 -7.86
CA ASP A 88 -8.81 7.20 -7.36
C ASP A 88 -7.51 6.39 -7.42
N HIS A 89 -7.58 5.06 -7.55
CA HIS A 89 -6.39 4.20 -7.53
C HIS A 89 -5.43 4.41 -8.70
N ASP A 90 -5.86 5.09 -9.78
CA ASP A 90 -4.94 5.54 -10.83
C ASP A 90 -4.05 6.71 -10.38
N THR A 91 -4.51 7.51 -9.42
CA THR A 91 -3.76 8.58 -8.76
C THR A 91 -3.01 8.06 -7.55
N LEU A 92 -3.70 7.35 -6.65
CA LEU A 92 -3.15 6.83 -5.39
C LEU A 92 -1.95 5.90 -5.58
N ARG A 93 -1.82 5.27 -6.75
CA ARG A 93 -0.67 4.40 -7.04
C ARG A 93 0.69 5.09 -7.07
N HIS A 94 0.68 6.41 -7.13
CA HIS A 94 1.87 7.26 -7.07
C HIS A 94 2.24 7.69 -5.65
N ASP A 95 1.35 7.46 -4.67
CA ASP A 95 1.57 7.84 -3.29
C ASP A 95 2.53 6.86 -2.60
N ALA A 96 3.65 7.38 -2.11
CA ALA A 96 4.69 6.58 -1.47
C ALA A 96 4.30 6.07 -0.07
N LEU A 97 3.43 6.79 0.64
CA LEU A 97 2.87 6.31 1.89
C LEU A 97 1.96 5.12 1.63
N LEU A 98 1.09 5.19 0.63
CA LEU A 98 0.25 4.04 0.27
C LEU A 98 1.10 2.87 -0.27
N GLY A 99 2.17 3.16 -1.01
CA GLY A 99 3.19 2.18 -1.39
C GLY A 99 3.78 1.44 -0.19
N LEU A 100 4.10 2.17 0.88
CA LEU A 100 4.54 1.61 2.15
C LEU A 100 3.45 0.74 2.79
N LEU A 101 2.18 1.18 2.83
CA LEU A 101 1.09 0.37 3.37
C LEU A 101 0.92 -0.96 2.61
N GLY A 102 1.09 -0.93 1.29
CA GLY A 102 1.05 -2.11 0.43
C GLY A 102 2.30 -3.01 0.51
N GLU A 103 3.20 -2.77 1.48
CA GLU A 103 4.50 -3.43 1.67
C GLU A 103 5.35 -3.47 0.39
N LYS A 104 5.33 -2.38 -0.40
CA LYS A 104 6.18 -2.26 -1.59
C LYS A 104 7.62 -2.02 -1.16
N GLU A 105 8.51 -2.94 -1.49
CA GLU A 105 9.95 -2.78 -1.26
C GLU A 105 10.49 -1.48 -1.88
N ASP A 106 9.94 -1.04 -2.99
CA ASP A 106 10.18 0.30 -3.53
C ASP A 106 8.86 1.11 -3.49
N PRO A 107 8.61 1.89 -2.42
CA PRO A 107 7.42 2.74 -2.33
C PRO A 107 7.41 3.88 -3.35
N SER A 108 8.52 4.16 -4.05
CA SER A 108 8.54 5.14 -5.13
C SER A 108 8.10 4.57 -6.48
N GLY A 109 8.14 3.24 -6.63
CA GLY A 109 7.88 2.56 -7.89
C GLY A 109 8.90 2.87 -8.99
N ALA A 110 10.08 3.41 -8.67
CA ALA A 110 11.12 3.66 -9.66
C ALA A 110 11.69 2.36 -10.27
N GLY A 111 11.72 1.28 -9.49
CA GLY A 111 12.23 -0.04 -9.90
C GLY A 111 11.23 -0.93 -10.67
N ARG A 112 10.11 -0.39 -11.13
CA ARG A 112 9.09 -1.15 -11.88
C ARG A 112 9.67 -1.69 -13.19
N ARG A 113 9.32 -2.94 -13.53
CA ARG A 113 9.90 -3.67 -14.68
C ARG A 113 9.61 -2.99 -16.01
N ARG A 114 8.38 -2.49 -16.19
CA ARG A 114 7.97 -1.75 -17.38
C ARG A 114 8.22 -0.26 -17.17
N GLU A 115 8.86 0.37 -18.14
CA GLU A 115 9.13 1.82 -18.12
C GLU A 115 7.85 2.64 -17.93
N THR A 116 6.75 2.24 -18.57
CA THR A 116 5.44 2.90 -18.42
C THR A 116 4.86 2.81 -17.01
N ASP A 117 5.33 1.86 -16.20
CA ASP A 117 4.88 1.65 -14.83
C ASP A 117 5.79 2.30 -13.80
N GLN A 118 6.95 2.83 -14.20
CA GLN A 118 7.86 3.50 -13.28
C GLN A 118 7.21 4.74 -12.65
N GLY A 119 7.45 4.92 -11.37
CA GLY A 119 6.78 5.93 -10.53
C GLY A 119 5.39 5.51 -10.03
N LYS A 120 4.93 4.28 -10.32
CA LYS A 120 3.67 3.71 -9.82
C LYS A 120 3.97 2.51 -8.93
N ALA A 121 4.14 2.74 -7.64
CA ALA A 121 4.47 1.67 -6.69
C ALA A 121 3.33 0.65 -6.57
N LEU A 122 2.08 1.12 -6.61
CA LEU A 122 0.90 0.29 -6.38
C LEU A 122 0.15 -0.07 -7.67
N ALA A 123 -0.84 -0.93 -7.53
CA ALA A 123 -1.71 -1.32 -8.62
C ALA A 123 -2.71 -0.22 -8.95
N GLY A 124 -3.01 -0.03 -10.25
CA GLY A 124 -4.10 0.84 -10.69
C GLY A 124 -5.47 0.16 -10.59
N LYS A 125 -6.52 0.91 -10.91
CA LYS A 125 -7.93 0.47 -10.76
C LYS A 125 -8.23 -0.85 -11.47
N SER A 126 -7.70 -1.05 -12.68
CA SER A 126 -8.00 -2.24 -13.49
C SER A 126 -7.45 -3.53 -12.85
N THR A 127 -6.31 -3.45 -12.17
CA THR A 127 -5.73 -4.60 -11.48
C THR A 127 -6.51 -4.95 -10.22
N LEU A 128 -6.99 -3.94 -9.48
CA LEU A 128 -7.84 -4.15 -8.31
C LEU A 128 -9.23 -4.67 -8.70
N ASN A 129 -9.83 -4.14 -9.77
CA ASN A 129 -11.06 -4.69 -10.32
C ASN A 129 -10.90 -6.17 -10.72
N ARG A 130 -9.77 -6.56 -11.31
CA ARG A 130 -9.51 -7.98 -11.56
C ARG A 130 -9.37 -8.80 -10.27
N LEU A 131 -8.86 -8.24 -9.18
CA LEU A 131 -8.84 -8.98 -7.91
C LEU A 131 -10.27 -9.22 -7.39
N GLU A 132 -11.15 -8.23 -7.49
CA GLU A 132 -12.49 -8.27 -6.88
C GLU A 132 -13.56 -8.92 -7.75
N LEU A 133 -13.43 -8.82 -9.06
CA LEU A 133 -14.49 -9.16 -10.01
C LEU A 133 -14.16 -10.38 -10.88
N THR A 134 -12.99 -11.00 -10.71
CA THR A 134 -12.68 -12.24 -11.42
C THR A 134 -13.63 -13.35 -10.94
N PRO A 135 -14.48 -13.89 -11.82
CA PRO A 135 -15.36 -14.99 -11.43
C PRO A 135 -14.53 -16.26 -11.18
N GLU A 136 -15.08 -17.16 -10.36
CA GLU A 136 -14.44 -18.46 -10.03
C GLU A 136 -14.06 -19.30 -11.27
N LYS A 137 -14.78 -19.10 -12.38
CA LYS A 137 -14.60 -19.83 -13.64
C LYS A 137 -13.94 -19.00 -14.74
N ALA A 138 -13.20 -17.94 -14.39
CA ALA A 138 -12.39 -17.23 -15.37
C ALA A 138 -11.20 -18.10 -15.78
N ASP A 139 -11.09 -18.38 -17.08
CA ASP A 139 -9.94 -19.05 -17.69
C ASP A 139 -8.71 -18.12 -17.74
#